data_AF-A0A2N2B1B6-F1
#
_entry.id   AF-A0A2N2B1B6-F1
#
_cell.length_a   1.000
_cell.length_b   1.000
_cell.length_c   1.000
_cell.angle_alpha   90.00
_cell.angle_beta   90.00
_cell.angle_gamma   90.00
#
_symmetry.space_group_name_H-M   'P 1'
#
loop_
_entity.id
_entity.type
_entity.pdbx_description
1 polymer ?
#
loop_
_entity_poly.entity_id
_entity_poly.type
_entity_poly.pdbx_seq_one_letter_code
_entity_poly.pdbx_strand_id
1 'polypeptide(L)'
;MDKINRLKKLRLEREISQEKCAFDTGISISSIKRYERDGIVGNAYNLKILAEYFCVEMDYIYRSNEYSIRKEEKNDGITGNRNNS
;
A
#
# COMPACT_ATOMS: atom_id res chain seq x y z
N MET A 1 2.68 -19.36 4.00
CA MET A 1 1.75 -18.40 4.61
C MET A 1 1.17 -17.58 3.47
N ASP A 2 -0.11 -17.71 3.16
CA ASP A 2 -0.73 -16.93 2.10
C ASP A 2 -0.61 -15.43 2.43
N LYS A 3 -0.04 -14.67 1.52
CA LYS A 3 0.19 -13.23 1.66
C LYS A 3 -1.17 -12.53 1.79
N ILE A 4 -1.46 -11.95 2.96
CA ILE A 4 -2.76 -11.28 3.20
C ILE A 4 -2.80 -9.97 2.42
N ASN A 5 -3.61 -9.94 1.36
CA ASN A 5 -3.90 -8.73 0.62
C ASN A 5 -5.14 -8.02 1.19
N ARG A 6 -4.96 -6.83 1.78
CA ARG A 6 -6.06 -6.12 2.44
C ARG A 6 -7.09 -5.56 1.44
N LEU A 7 -6.67 -5.20 0.23
CA LEU A 7 -7.60 -4.81 -0.83
C LEU A 7 -8.54 -5.97 -1.20
N LYS A 8 -7.98 -7.17 -1.40
CA LYS A 8 -8.79 -8.37 -1.68
C LYS A 8 -9.74 -8.69 -0.53
N LYS A 9 -9.27 -8.57 0.71
CA LYS A 9 -10.09 -8.76 1.92
C LYS A 9 -11.28 -7.80 1.94
N LEU A 10 -11.05 -6.50 1.82
CA LEU A 10 -12.11 -5.47 1.82
C LEU A 10 -13.14 -5.70 0.70
N ARG A 11 -12.67 -6.14 -0.48
CA ARG A 11 -13.54 -6.47 -1.60
C ARG A 11 -14.47 -7.64 -1.29
N LEU A 12 -13.92 -8.70 -0.71
CA LEU A 12 -14.68 -9.90 -0.35
C LEU A 12 -15.63 -9.65 0.82
N GLU A 13 -15.27 -8.81 1.79
CA GLU A 13 -16.15 -8.37 2.89
C GLU A 13 -17.37 -7.58 2.38
N ARG A 14 -17.25 -6.93 1.22
CA ARG A 14 -18.36 -6.27 0.52
C ARG A 14 -19.06 -7.15 -0.52
N GLU A 15 -18.64 -8.40 -0.67
CA GLU A 15 -19.22 -9.37 -1.61
C GLU A 15 -19.26 -8.90 -3.09
N ILE A 16 -18.31 -8.05 -3.51
CA ILE A 16 -18.24 -7.54 -4.88
C ILE A 16 -17.14 -8.24 -5.70
N SER A 17 -17.32 -8.33 -7.02
CA SER A 17 -16.31 -8.86 -7.93
C SER A 17 -15.18 -7.85 -8.21
N GLN A 18 -14.07 -8.32 -8.81
CA GLN A 18 -12.98 -7.42 -9.24
C GLN A 18 -13.46 -6.45 -10.33
N GLU A 19 -14.35 -6.92 -11.21
CA GLU A 19 -15.03 -6.13 -12.25
C GLU A 19 -15.88 -5.02 -11.63
N LYS A 20 -16.66 -5.34 -10.59
CA LYS A 20 -17.51 -4.34 -9.90
C LYS A 20 -16.66 -3.31 -9.16
N CYS A 21 -15.60 -3.74 -8.49
CA CYS A 21 -14.65 -2.84 -7.84
C CYS A 21 -13.99 -1.89 -8.85
N ALA A 22 -13.56 -2.41 -10.01
CA ALA A 22 -13.00 -1.61 -11.10
C ALA A 22 -14.02 -0.58 -11.64
N PHE A 23 -15.27 -1.02 -11.86
CA PHE A 23 -16.35 -0.16 -12.32
C PHE A 23 -16.64 0.98 -11.33
N ASP A 24 -16.77 0.66 -10.04
CA ASP A 24 -17.13 1.64 -9.01
C ASP A 24 -16.03 2.67 -8.73
N THR A 25 -14.77 2.23 -8.81
CA THR A 25 -13.61 3.07 -8.50
C THR A 25 -13.06 3.81 -9.73
N GLY A 26 -13.50 3.42 -10.94
CA GLY A 26 -12.90 3.89 -12.19
C GLY A 26 -11.47 3.38 -12.44
N ILE A 27 -10.95 2.49 -11.59
CA ILE A 27 -9.62 1.88 -11.75
C ILE A 27 -9.73 0.72 -12.74
N SER A 28 -8.73 0.56 -13.61
CA SER A 28 -8.75 -0.56 -14.56
C SER A 28 -8.79 -1.91 -13.84
N ILE A 29 -9.56 -2.86 -14.38
CA ILE A 29 -9.63 -4.22 -13.84
C ILE A 29 -8.26 -4.91 -13.80
N SER A 30 -7.39 -4.63 -14.77
CA SER A 30 -6.01 -5.10 -14.81
C SER A 30 -5.19 -4.58 -13.62
N SER A 31 -5.46 -3.35 -13.17
CA SER A 31 -4.83 -2.78 -11.99
C SER A 31 -5.36 -3.40 -10.71
N ILE A 32 -6.69 -3.58 -10.57
CA ILE A 32 -7.27 -4.30 -9.42
C ILE A 32 -6.69 -5.71 -9.29
N LYS A 33 -6.64 -6.48 -10.38
CA LYS A 33 -6.03 -7.83 -10.41
C LYS A 33 -4.56 -7.80 -9.98
N ARG A 34 -3.79 -6.84 -10.51
CA ARG A 34 -2.37 -6.66 -10.16
C ARG A 34 -2.20 -6.31 -8.69
N TYR A 35 -2.99 -5.39 -8.16
CA TYR A 35 -2.93 -4.98 -6.75
C TYR A 35 -3.27 -6.13 -5.82
N GLU A 36 -4.32 -6.91 -6.12
CA GLU A 36 -4.71 -8.09 -5.33
C GLU A 36 -3.66 -9.21 -5.35
N ARG A 37 -2.93 -9.36 -6.46
CA ARG A 37 -1.86 -10.36 -6.59
C ARG A 37 -0.56 -9.91 -5.93
N ASP A 38 -0.11 -8.69 -6.22
CA ASP A 38 1.23 -8.24 -5.86
C ASP A 38 1.28 -7.71 -4.42
N GLY A 39 0.13 -7.26 -3.88
CA GLY A 39 0.01 -6.75 -2.51
C GLY A 39 0.31 -5.26 -2.36
N ILE A 40 0.51 -4.52 -3.46
CA ILE A 40 0.92 -3.11 -3.42
C ILE A 40 0.16 -2.32 -4.49
N VAL A 41 -0.40 -1.18 -4.09
CA VAL A 41 -0.94 -0.15 -5.01
C VAL A 41 0.18 0.85 -5.30
N GLY A 42 0.72 0.79 -6.51
CA GLY A 42 1.95 1.52 -6.86
C GLY A 42 1.81 3.04 -7.05
N ASN A 43 0.60 3.61 -7.02
CA ASN A 43 0.40 5.05 -7.11
C ASN A 43 -0.52 5.54 -5.98
N ALA A 44 -0.26 6.77 -5.50
CA ALA A 44 -1.01 7.35 -4.39
C ALA A 44 -2.45 7.73 -4.76
N TYR A 45 -2.71 8.06 -6.03
CA TYR A 45 -4.03 8.46 -6.51
C TYR A 45 -5.06 7.32 -6.40
N ASN A 46 -4.75 6.16 -6.97
CA ASN A 46 -5.57 4.96 -6.88
C ASN A 46 -5.66 4.45 -5.44
N LEU A 47 -4.58 4.59 -4.65
CA LEU A 47 -4.62 4.24 -3.23
C LEU A 47 -5.63 5.11 -2.47
N LYS A 48 -5.68 6.41 -2.76
CA LYS A 48 -6.68 7.33 -2.20
C LYS A 48 -8.10 6.96 -2.63
N ILE A 49 -8.33 6.71 -3.92
CA ILE A 49 -9.65 6.28 -4.42
C ILE A 49 -10.12 5.01 -3.71
N LEU A 50 -9.24 4.01 -3.57
CA LEU A 50 -9.59 2.76 -2.88
C LEU A 50 -9.87 2.99 -1.39
N ALA A 51 -9.08 3.85 -0.74
CA ALA A 51 -9.26 4.21 0.67
C ALA A 51 -10.63 4.87 0.90
N GLU A 52 -10.98 5.86 0.07
CA GLU A 52 -12.28 6.53 0.12
C GLU A 52 -13.43 5.58 -0.19
N TYR A 53 -13.30 4.76 -1.25
CA TYR A 53 -14.33 3.79 -1.62
C TYR A 53 -14.60 2.79 -0.51
N PHE A 54 -13.56 2.25 0.13
CA PHE A 54 -13.69 1.26 1.21
C PHE A 54 -13.89 1.88 2.60
N CYS A 55 -13.86 3.22 2.72
CA CYS A 55 -13.93 3.95 3.99
C CYS A 55 -12.83 3.53 4.98
N VAL A 56 -11.59 3.43 4.52
CA VAL A 56 -10.41 3.05 5.32
C VAL A 56 -9.26 4.01 5.08
N GLU A 57 -8.27 4.01 5.96
CA GLU A 57 -7.03 4.77 5.77
C GLU A 57 -6.18 4.21 4.61
N MET A 58 -5.51 5.08 3.86
CA MET A 58 -4.61 4.67 2.76
C MET A 58 -3.53 3.70 3.23
N ASP A 59 -2.98 3.94 4.41
CA ASP A 59 -1.93 3.12 5.03
C ASP A 59 -2.45 1.71 5.39
N TYR A 60 -3.75 1.57 5.66
CA TYR A 60 -4.35 0.25 5.85
C TYR A 60 -4.21 -0.57 4.58
N ILE A 61 -4.56 -0.03 3.41
CA ILE A 61 -4.43 -0.75 2.14
C ILE A 61 -2.96 -0.97 1.77
N TYR A 62 -2.10 0.02 2.03
CA TYR A 62 -0.67 -0.01 1.68
C TYR A 62 0.15 -1.05 2.46
N ARG A 63 -0.12 -1.24 3.76
CA ARG A 63 0.56 -2.24 4.62
C ARG A 63 0.20 -3.70 4.33
N SER A 64 -0.37 -3.99 3.16
CA SER A 64 -0.63 -5.36 2.68
C SER A 64 0.64 -6.18 2.41
N ASN A 65 1.82 -5.55 2.45
CA ASN A 65 3.10 -6.22 2.43
C ASN A 65 3.79 -6.00 3.79
N GLU A 66 4.05 -7.08 4.50
CA GLU A 66 4.78 -7.08 5.76
C GLU A 66 6.10 -6.30 5.59
N TYR A 67 6.19 -5.16 6.29
CA TYR A 67 7.39 -4.38 6.56
C TYR A 67 8.52 -4.44 5.52
N SER A 68 8.32 -3.80 4.36
CA SER A 68 9.45 -3.22 3.62
C SER A 68 9.72 -1.82 4.17
N ILE A 69 10.07 -1.71 5.46
CA ILE A 69 10.68 -0.47 5.97
C ILE A 69 11.99 -0.33 5.19
N ARG A 70 12.05 0.66 4.29
CA ARG A 70 13.35 1.18 3.87
C ARG A 70 14.02 1.61 5.17
N LYS A 71 15.11 0.95 5.56
CA LYS A 71 15.97 1.48 6.61
C LYS A 71 16.39 2.86 6.12
N GLU A 72 15.81 3.91 6.66
CA GLU A 72 16.46 5.22 6.63
C GLU A 72 17.76 5.02 7.39
N GLU A 73 18.87 4.98 6.64
CA GLU A 73 20.18 5.19 7.21
C GLU A 73 20.15 6.54 7.90
N LYS A 74 20.00 6.53 9.23
CA LYS A 74 20.48 7.65 10.05
C LYS A 74 21.98 7.75 9.78
N ASN A 75 22.35 8.58 8.81
CA ASN A 75 23.67 9.20 8.80
C ASN A 75 23.68 10.18 9.98
N ASP A 76 23.82 9.65 11.18
CA ASP A 76 24.37 10.39 12.32
C ASP A 76 25.86 10.56 12.03
N GLY A 77 26.16 11.43 11.06
CA GLY A 77 27.51 11.90 10.76
C GLY A 77 28.00 12.83 11.87
N ILE A 78 28.29 12.28 13.04
CA ILE A 78 29.15 12.93 14.04
C ILE A 78 30.07 11.86 14.62
N THR A 79 31.06 11.44 13.83
CA THR A 79 32.25 10.76 14.35
C THR A 79 33.48 11.60 14.04
N GLY A 80 33.85 12.41 15.03
CA GLY A 80 35.22 12.84 15.35
C GLY A 80 35.96 13.68 14.30
N ASN A 81 36.44 14.85 14.70
CA ASN A 81 37.80 14.97 15.26
C ASN A 81 38.19 16.44 15.53
N ARG A 82 38.78 16.63 16.72
CA ARG A 82 39.75 17.63 17.21
C ARG A 82 39.95 18.93 16.42
N ASN A 83 39.90 20.07 17.14
CA ASN A 83 41.08 20.89 17.45
C ASN A 83 40.69 21.93 18.53
N ASN A 84 41.20 21.79 19.76
CA ASN A 84 41.29 22.90 20.71
C ASN A 84 42.77 23.10 21.06
N SER A 85 43.10 24.36 21.27
CA SER A 85 44.38 25.08 21.22
C SER A 85 45.54 24.50 22.02
#